data_AF-A0A7V6SGY3-F1
#
_entry.id   AF-A0A7V6SGY3-F1
#
_cell.length_a   1.000
_cell.length_b   1.000
_cell.length_c   1.000
_cell.angle_alpha   90.00
_cell.angle_beta   90.00
_cell.angle_gamma   90.00
#
_symmetry.space_group_name_H-M   'P 1'
#
loop_
_entity.id
_entity.type
_entity.pdbx_description
1 polymer ?
#
loop_
_entity_poly.entity_id
_entity_poly.type
_entity_poly.pdbx_seq_one_letter_code
_entity_poly.pdbx_strand_id
1 'polypeptide(L)'
;MTRVTWDEWRAAAWTRKNMALLALVLVGALLFIQLGSWQLDRAAIRGAAEAERTAAERLASQPDPLTEVLTPGTTFLTDHQLRKVEAAGTWGSQVVVPGRSVEGEEAVLVVAQFLVEETAGTPADGEGRGASSGSAGEQAGSGGDGEGRGVSSGLWIPVLRGWIPAAEVGEDVVAGVEQLAPVPSGAGEVRGYLSSAEDSATGDYAPGVVGSISTAQLANEWGGRTYTGFLVLEAADDPDLRTMPPPSYERERGMNMQNLFYAVEWFVFGGFALVVWWRWVRDDAVRKKEAALLAELGEEPSGEPGGGAGGGAGGGAGTRARGAGDGAD
;
A
#
# COMPACT_ATOMS: atom_id res chain seq x y z
N MET A 1 -34.87 17.57 -41.84
CA MET A 1 -34.61 16.74 -40.64
C MET A 1 -35.94 16.17 -40.14
N THR A 2 -36.20 14.91 -40.43
CA THR A 2 -37.40 14.17 -40.01
C THR A 2 -37.40 14.04 -38.48
N ARG A 3 -38.35 14.71 -37.80
CA ARG A 3 -38.50 14.57 -36.33
C ARG A 3 -39.30 13.29 -36.04
N VAL A 4 -38.72 12.41 -35.23
CA VAL A 4 -39.37 11.18 -34.72
C VAL A 4 -40.14 11.53 -33.46
N THR A 5 -41.40 11.10 -33.36
CA THR A 5 -42.21 11.32 -32.15
C THR A 5 -41.87 10.29 -31.07
N TRP A 6 -42.24 10.58 -29.82
CA TRP A 6 -41.97 9.68 -28.70
C TRP A 6 -42.61 8.29 -28.95
N ASP A 7 -43.84 8.24 -29.46
CA ASP A 7 -44.57 7.00 -29.72
C ASP A 7 -43.96 6.17 -30.87
N GLU A 8 -43.46 6.81 -31.92
CA GLU A 8 -42.74 6.16 -33.02
C GLU A 8 -41.43 5.52 -32.52
N TRP A 9 -40.70 6.24 -31.66
CA TRP A 9 -39.48 5.72 -31.03
C TRP A 9 -39.79 4.53 -30.11
N ARG A 10 -40.87 4.62 -29.33
CA ARG A 10 -41.33 3.60 -28.38
C ARG A 10 -41.77 2.32 -29.10
N ALA A 11 -42.48 2.44 -30.22
CA ALA A 11 -42.86 1.32 -31.08
C ALA A 11 -41.63 0.65 -31.73
N ALA A 12 -40.64 1.43 -32.16
CA ALA A 12 -39.38 0.89 -32.67
C ALA A 12 -38.57 0.16 -31.58
N ALA A 13 -38.49 0.74 -30.37
CA ALA A 13 -37.78 0.16 -29.23
C ALA A 13 -38.31 -1.22 -28.84
N TRP A 14 -39.64 -1.42 -28.90
CA TRP A 14 -40.30 -2.67 -28.52
C TRP A 14 -40.30 -3.79 -29.58
N THR A 15 -39.66 -3.57 -30.73
CA THR A 15 -39.50 -4.67 -31.71
C THR A 15 -38.59 -5.78 -31.15
N ARG A 16 -38.88 -7.04 -31.50
CA ARG A 16 -38.10 -8.22 -31.02
C ARG A 16 -36.60 -8.05 -31.25
N LYS A 17 -36.21 -7.46 -32.38
CA LYS A 17 -34.82 -7.16 -32.75
C LYS A 17 -34.17 -6.16 -31.78
N ASN A 18 -34.82 -5.03 -31.52
CA ASN A 18 -34.27 -3.98 -30.66
C ASN A 18 -34.29 -4.37 -29.17
N MET A 19 -35.26 -5.19 -28.76
CA MET A 19 -35.29 -5.81 -27.44
C MET A 19 -34.18 -6.85 -27.24
N ALA A 20 -33.90 -7.69 -28.24
CA ALA A 20 -32.78 -8.62 -28.20
C ALA A 20 -31.44 -7.88 -28.11
N LEU A 21 -31.31 -6.77 -28.83
CA LEU A 21 -30.12 -5.92 -28.80
C LEU A 21 -29.95 -5.21 -27.44
N LEU A 22 -31.05 -4.76 -26.83
CA LEU A 22 -31.04 -4.20 -25.47
C LEU A 22 -30.59 -5.25 -24.45
N ALA A 23 -31.15 -6.47 -24.52
CA ALA A 23 -30.78 -7.56 -23.63
C ALA A 23 -29.29 -7.91 -23.75
N LEU A 24 -28.75 -7.95 -24.97
CA LEU A 24 -27.32 -8.17 -25.21
C LEU A 24 -26.45 -7.09 -24.56
N VAL A 25 -26.81 -5.82 -24.71
CA VAL A 25 -26.09 -4.68 -24.10
C VAL A 25 -26.14 -4.76 -22.57
N LEU A 26 -27.28 -5.08 -21.99
CA LEU A 26 -27.43 -5.22 -20.53
C LEU A 26 -26.61 -6.39 -19.98
N VAL A 27 -26.58 -7.52 -20.69
CA VAL A 27 -25.73 -8.68 -20.32
C VAL A 27 -24.26 -8.30 -20.39
N GLY A 28 -23.83 -7.61 -21.45
CA GLY A 28 -22.45 -7.12 -21.57
C GLY A 28 -22.06 -6.16 -20.44
N ALA A 29 -22.92 -5.19 -20.12
CA ALA A 29 -22.70 -4.25 -19.02
C ALA A 29 -22.59 -4.97 -17.68
N LEU A 30 -23.46 -5.95 -17.41
CA LEU A 30 -23.40 -6.76 -16.19
C LEU A 30 -22.08 -7.55 -16.10
N LEU A 31 -21.63 -8.14 -17.21
CA LEU A 31 -20.36 -8.87 -17.29
C LEU A 31 -19.16 -7.96 -16.99
N PHE A 32 -19.12 -6.75 -17.55
CA PHE A 32 -18.05 -5.78 -17.27
C PHE A 32 -18.05 -5.30 -15.82
N ILE A 33 -19.22 -5.04 -15.23
CA ILE A 33 -19.35 -4.71 -13.80
C ILE A 33 -18.83 -5.87 -12.94
N GLN A 34 -19.17 -7.11 -13.30
CA GLN A 34 -18.75 -8.29 -12.56
C GLN A 34 -17.23 -8.51 -12.65
N LEU A 35 -16.63 -8.33 -13.83
CA LEU A 35 -15.17 -8.41 -14.01
C LEU A 35 -14.43 -7.28 -13.29
N GLY A 36 -14.95 -6.06 -13.31
CA GLY A 36 -14.40 -4.94 -12.54
C GLY A 36 -14.45 -5.19 -11.03
N SER A 37 -15.57 -5.75 -10.54
CA SER A 37 -15.71 -6.12 -9.12
C SER A 37 -14.74 -7.24 -8.70
N TRP A 38 -14.43 -8.18 -9.59
CA TRP A 38 -13.47 -9.25 -9.31
C TRP A 38 -12.02 -8.76 -9.23
N GLN A 39 -11.65 -7.75 -10.04
CA GLN A 39 -10.32 -7.12 -9.95
C GLN A 39 -10.14 -6.37 -8.62
N LEU A 40 -11.18 -5.65 -8.18
CA LEU A 40 -11.24 -4.99 -6.86
C LEU A 40 -11.06 -6.00 -5.72
N ASP A 41 -11.74 -7.14 -5.81
CA ASP A 41 -11.75 -8.18 -4.78
C ASP A 41 -10.44 -8.97 -4.72
N ARG A 42 -9.76 -9.20 -5.86
CA ARG A 42 -8.59 -10.07 -5.91
C ARG A 42 -7.28 -9.41 -5.46
N ALA A 43 -7.09 -8.12 -5.73
CA ALA A 43 -5.82 -7.44 -5.44
C ALA A 43 -5.80 -6.82 -4.02
N ALA A 44 -6.87 -6.16 -3.60
CA ALA A 44 -6.90 -5.44 -2.34
C ALA A 44 -7.19 -6.35 -1.14
N ILE A 45 -8.14 -7.29 -1.27
CA ILE A 45 -8.58 -8.12 -0.14
C ILE A 45 -7.62 -9.27 0.14
N ARG A 46 -7.04 -9.91 -0.90
CA ARG A 46 -6.06 -10.99 -0.68
C ARG A 46 -4.71 -10.47 -0.22
N GLY A 47 -4.21 -9.37 -0.80
CA GLY A 47 -2.94 -8.78 -0.40
C GLY A 47 -2.97 -8.29 1.05
N ALA A 48 -4.05 -7.61 1.46
CA ALA A 48 -4.22 -7.18 2.85
C ALA A 48 -4.38 -8.37 3.81
N ALA A 49 -5.19 -9.37 3.48
CA ALA A 49 -5.37 -10.54 4.32
C ALA A 49 -4.11 -11.40 4.45
N GLU A 50 -3.29 -11.48 3.40
CA GLU A 50 -2.01 -12.19 3.43
C GLU A 50 -0.97 -11.41 4.24
N ALA A 51 -0.89 -10.08 4.07
CA ALA A 51 -0.05 -9.21 4.90
C ALA A 51 -0.42 -9.27 6.38
N GLU A 52 -1.73 -9.26 6.68
CA GLU A 52 -2.26 -9.38 8.04
C GLU A 52 -1.89 -10.74 8.65
N ARG A 53 -1.99 -11.84 7.90
CA ARG A 53 -1.57 -13.17 8.37
C ARG A 53 -0.06 -13.23 8.63
N THR A 54 0.77 -12.77 7.70
CA THR A 54 2.23 -12.77 7.88
C THR A 54 2.64 -11.91 9.07
N ALA A 55 2.00 -10.77 9.27
CA ALA A 55 2.23 -9.94 10.43
C ALA A 55 1.77 -10.59 11.73
N ALA A 56 0.59 -11.20 11.76
CA ALA A 56 0.10 -11.95 12.91
C ALA A 56 1.03 -13.12 13.25
N GLU A 57 1.56 -13.82 12.24
CA GLU A 57 2.57 -14.87 12.41
C GLU A 57 3.87 -14.33 13.02
N ARG A 58 4.38 -13.18 12.55
CA ARG A 58 5.56 -12.52 13.13
C ARG A 58 5.32 -12.03 14.55
N LEU A 59 4.14 -11.48 14.83
CA LEU A 59 3.74 -11.09 16.18
C LEU A 59 3.48 -12.31 17.08
N ALA A 60 3.30 -13.51 16.53
CA ALA A 60 3.16 -14.74 17.29
C ALA A 60 4.48 -15.52 17.45
N SER A 61 5.55 -15.13 16.75
CA SER A 61 6.85 -15.82 16.85
C SER A 61 7.49 -15.61 18.22
N GLN A 62 8.40 -16.51 18.61
CA GLN A 62 9.26 -16.26 19.77
C GLN A 62 10.18 -15.07 19.48
N PRO A 63 10.55 -14.28 20.50
CA PRO A 63 11.48 -13.18 20.32
C PRO A 63 12.88 -13.70 20.01
N ASP A 64 13.52 -13.09 19.01
CA ASP A 64 14.95 -13.29 18.72
C ASP A 64 15.77 -12.21 19.47
N PRO A 65 17.05 -12.44 19.82
CA PRO A 65 17.88 -11.39 20.40
C PRO A 65 18.01 -10.18 19.47
N LEU A 66 17.82 -8.96 19.99
CA LEU A 66 17.88 -7.71 19.19
C LEU A 66 19.19 -7.61 18.39
N THR A 67 20.31 -8.01 18.99
CA THR A 67 21.64 -7.96 18.38
C THR A 67 21.82 -8.91 17.19
N GLU A 68 21.00 -9.96 17.10
CA GLU A 68 21.00 -10.89 15.96
C GLU A 68 20.10 -10.40 14.82
N VAL A 69 19.04 -9.65 15.13
CA VAL A 69 18.06 -9.17 14.15
C VAL A 69 18.45 -7.84 13.54
N LEU A 70 18.89 -6.87 14.35
CA LEU A 70 19.20 -5.53 13.90
C LEU A 70 20.64 -5.19 14.28
N THR A 71 21.47 -4.92 13.29
CA THR A 71 22.85 -4.48 13.52
C THR A 71 22.90 -2.95 13.65
N PRO A 72 23.69 -2.39 14.57
CA PRO A 72 23.87 -0.94 14.69
C PRO A 72 24.39 -0.31 13.39
N GLY A 73 23.80 0.83 13.01
CA GLY A 73 24.23 1.58 11.82
C GLY A 73 23.82 0.96 10.47
N THR A 74 23.10 -0.17 10.45
CA THR A 74 22.53 -0.70 9.20
C THR A 74 21.14 -0.13 8.94
N THR A 75 20.73 -0.11 7.67
CA THR A 75 19.41 0.38 7.28
C THR A 75 18.30 -0.53 7.81
N PHE A 76 17.21 0.06 8.29
CA PHE A 76 16.01 -0.68 8.65
C PHE A 76 15.31 -1.19 7.38
N LEU A 77 15.09 -2.49 7.31
CA LEU A 77 14.51 -3.17 6.15
C LEU A 77 13.09 -3.68 6.46
N THR A 78 12.32 -3.98 5.40
CA THR A 78 10.93 -4.45 5.53
C THR A 78 10.81 -5.78 6.28
N ASP A 79 11.85 -6.62 6.27
CA ASP A 79 11.90 -7.88 7.00
C ASP A 79 12.13 -7.71 8.50
N HIS A 80 12.66 -6.56 8.94
CA HIS A 80 12.74 -6.19 10.36
C HIS A 80 11.37 -5.75 10.91
N GLN A 81 10.48 -5.21 10.06
CA GLN A 81 9.17 -4.72 10.48
C GLN A 81 8.33 -5.84 11.12
N LEU A 82 7.84 -5.57 12.34
CA LEU A 82 7.08 -6.49 13.20
C LEU A 82 7.84 -7.72 13.67
N ARG A 83 9.18 -7.79 13.50
CA ARG A 83 9.97 -8.87 14.10
C ARG A 83 9.97 -8.70 15.60
N LYS A 84 9.58 -9.77 16.30
CA LYS A 84 9.68 -9.83 17.75
C LYS A 84 11.13 -9.99 18.17
N VAL A 85 11.54 -9.13 19.10
CA VAL A 85 12.88 -9.14 19.66
C VAL A 85 12.86 -8.99 21.16
N GLU A 86 13.92 -9.49 21.80
CA GLU A 86 14.24 -9.25 23.20
C GLU A 86 15.58 -8.53 23.32
N ALA A 87 15.69 -7.64 24.31
CA ALA A 87 16.92 -6.92 24.62
C ALA A 87 17.08 -6.76 26.13
N ALA A 88 18.29 -7.02 26.62
CA ALA A 88 18.70 -6.68 27.98
C ALA A 88 19.39 -5.31 27.98
N GLY A 89 19.18 -4.53 29.02
CA GLY A 89 19.66 -3.16 29.06
C GLY A 89 19.21 -2.36 30.26
N THR A 90 19.47 -1.06 30.20
CA THR A 90 19.07 -0.09 31.23
C THR A 90 18.28 1.04 30.60
N TRP A 91 17.27 1.53 31.32
CA TRP A 91 16.48 2.67 30.86
C TRP A 91 17.26 3.99 31.03
N GLY A 92 17.08 4.89 30.06
CA GLY A 92 17.69 6.22 30.01
C GLY A 92 16.63 7.32 30.04
N SER A 93 16.85 8.39 29.27
CA SER A 93 15.93 9.52 29.18
C SER A 93 14.59 9.14 28.53
N GLN A 94 13.53 9.87 28.87
CA GLN A 94 12.18 9.68 28.32
C GLN A 94 11.68 10.96 27.65
N VAL A 95 10.89 10.78 26.59
CA VAL A 95 10.19 11.84 25.87
C VAL A 95 8.73 11.45 25.66
N VAL A 96 7.91 12.43 25.35
CA VAL A 96 6.49 12.26 25.06
C VAL A 96 6.16 12.66 23.63
N VAL A 97 5.24 11.93 23.00
CA VAL A 97 4.75 12.18 21.65
C VAL A 97 3.25 12.50 21.71
N PRO A 98 2.86 13.77 21.88
CA PRO A 98 1.45 14.17 21.90
C PRO A 98 0.84 14.22 20.50
N GLY A 99 -0.48 14.46 20.43
CA GLY A 99 -1.19 14.62 19.15
C GLY A 99 -1.35 13.32 18.37
N ARG A 100 -1.27 12.18 19.06
CA ARG A 100 -1.47 10.85 18.48
C ARG A 100 -2.91 10.41 18.71
N SER A 101 -3.35 9.44 17.92
CA SER A 101 -4.66 8.80 18.07
C SER A 101 -4.44 7.30 18.17
N VAL A 102 -4.88 6.70 19.28
CA VAL A 102 -4.80 5.25 19.52
C VAL A 102 -6.22 4.76 19.80
N GLU A 103 -6.68 3.77 19.03
CA GLU A 103 -8.06 3.23 19.12
C GLU A 103 -9.18 4.28 18.99
N GLY A 104 -8.89 5.42 18.36
CA GLY A 104 -9.83 6.53 18.17
C GLY A 104 -9.87 7.55 19.33
N GLU A 105 -9.01 7.39 20.34
CA GLU A 105 -8.82 8.33 21.44
C GLU A 105 -7.57 9.18 21.21
N GLU A 106 -7.60 10.47 21.58
CA GLU A 106 -6.39 11.29 21.62
C GLU A 106 -5.43 10.77 22.68
N ALA A 107 -4.18 10.57 22.28
CA ALA A 107 -3.18 9.86 23.05
C ALA A 107 -1.86 10.62 23.07
N VAL A 108 -1.15 10.46 24.19
CA VAL A 108 0.24 10.82 24.37
C VAL A 108 1.03 9.51 24.44
N LEU A 109 1.95 9.31 23.49
CA LEU A 109 2.83 8.14 23.53
C LEU A 109 4.01 8.41 24.45
N VAL A 110 4.45 7.38 25.16
CA VAL A 110 5.57 7.45 26.09
C VAL A 110 6.74 6.64 25.53
N VAL A 111 7.83 7.33 25.20
CA VAL A 111 8.99 6.73 24.56
C VAL A 111 10.22 6.97 25.41
N ALA A 112 10.92 5.89 25.75
CA ALA A 112 12.14 5.98 26.55
C ALA A 112 13.34 5.40 25.80
N GLN A 113 14.51 5.95 26.10
CA GLN A 113 15.79 5.40 25.68
C GLN A 113 16.04 4.09 26.42
N PHE A 114 16.43 3.05 25.70
CA PHE A 114 16.90 1.80 26.30
C PHE A 114 18.33 1.52 25.85
N LEU A 115 19.27 1.64 26.78
CA LEU A 115 20.70 1.37 26.56
C LEU A 115 20.89 -0.14 26.53
N VAL A 116 21.19 -0.66 25.35
CA VAL A 116 21.32 -2.10 25.11
C VAL A 116 22.66 -2.57 25.64
N GLU A 117 22.63 -3.59 26.50
CA GLU A 117 23.84 -4.30 26.89
C GLU A 117 24.28 -5.16 25.71
N GLU A 118 25.46 -4.84 25.15
CA GLU A 118 26.11 -5.74 24.20
C GLU A 118 26.47 -7.03 24.94
N THR A 119 25.60 -8.03 24.86
CA THR A 119 26.02 -9.40 25.16
C THR A 119 27.12 -9.69 24.16
N ALA A 120 28.34 -9.92 24.65
CA ALA A 120 29.49 -10.22 23.82
C ALA A 120 29.17 -11.41 22.92
N GLY A 121 28.68 -11.13 21.72
CA GLY A 121 28.50 -12.11 20.67
C GLY A 121 29.89 -12.65 20.35
N THR A 122 30.01 -13.97 20.31
CA THR A 122 31.15 -14.70 19.74
C THR A 122 31.71 -13.92 18.55
N PRO A 123 33.04 -13.66 18.48
CA PRO A 123 33.62 -12.91 17.38
C PRO A 123 33.17 -13.53 16.08
N ALA A 124 32.43 -12.79 15.25
CA ALA A 124 32.24 -13.17 13.87
C ALA A 124 33.63 -13.36 13.28
N ASP A 125 33.89 -14.57 12.79
CA ASP A 125 35.17 -15.06 12.33
C ASP A 125 35.72 -14.13 11.23
N GLY A 126 36.48 -13.12 11.66
CA GLY A 126 37.32 -12.31 10.80
C GLY A 126 38.46 -13.18 10.34
N GLU A 127 38.32 -13.74 9.14
CA GLU A 127 39.37 -14.44 8.41
C GLU A 127 40.73 -13.76 8.61
N GLY A 128 41.62 -14.49 9.29
CA GLY A 128 42.98 -14.06 9.50
C GLY A 128 43.68 -13.81 8.17
N ARG A 129 44.33 -12.65 8.05
CA ARG A 129 45.51 -12.49 7.21
C ARG A 129 46.39 -11.36 7.74
N GLY A 130 47.57 -11.77 8.20
CA GLY A 130 48.79 -11.01 8.03
C GLY A 130 49.23 -10.15 9.21
N ALA A 131 50.02 -10.75 10.09
CA ALA A 131 50.97 -10.02 10.90
C ALA A 131 51.86 -9.12 10.02
N SER A 132 52.08 -7.88 10.46
CA SER A 132 53.41 -7.28 10.38
C SER A 132 53.61 -6.33 11.56
N SER A 133 54.64 -6.67 12.33
CA SER A 133 55.29 -5.85 13.35
C SER A 133 55.88 -4.59 12.71
N GLY A 134 55.73 -3.44 13.37
CA GLY A 134 56.38 -2.21 12.91
C GLY A 134 56.24 -1.01 13.85
N SER A 135 57.17 -0.94 14.81
CA SER A 135 57.77 0.24 15.44
C SER A 135 56.93 1.29 16.20
N ALA A 136 57.42 1.52 17.43
CA ALA A 136 57.24 2.65 18.32
C ALA A 136 57.30 4.04 17.65
N GLY A 137 56.56 4.97 18.24
CA GLY A 137 56.63 6.40 17.98
C GLY A 137 55.81 7.18 19.01
N GLU A 138 56.42 7.43 20.16
CA GLU A 138 55.97 8.37 21.19
C GLU A 138 55.83 9.79 20.63
N GLN A 139 54.73 10.47 20.95
CA GLN A 139 54.70 11.93 21.02
C GLN A 139 53.53 12.43 21.88
N ALA A 140 53.91 13.06 22.99
CA ALA A 140 53.05 13.75 23.94
C ALA A 140 52.59 15.13 23.41
N GLY A 141 51.33 15.47 23.69
CA GLY A 141 50.78 16.83 23.68
C GLY A 141 49.48 16.79 24.50
N SER A 142 49.48 17.22 25.77
CA SER A 142 49.40 18.60 26.27
C SER A 142 48.06 19.29 26.01
N GLY A 143 47.23 19.35 27.06
CA GLY A 143 46.42 20.51 27.44
C GLY A 143 45.13 20.76 26.66
N GLY A 144 43.99 20.40 27.26
CA GLY A 144 42.67 20.77 26.77
C GLY A 144 41.57 20.32 27.72
N ASP A 145 41.45 21.01 28.85
CA ASP A 145 40.39 20.83 29.83
C ASP A 145 39.09 21.39 29.24
N GLY A 146 38.45 20.60 28.38
CA GLY A 146 37.06 20.77 28.02
C GLY A 146 36.25 19.77 28.83
N GLU A 147 35.38 20.25 29.71
CA GLU A 147 34.26 19.47 30.25
C GLU A 147 33.37 19.03 29.08
N GLY A 148 33.80 17.97 28.41
CA GLY A 148 32.94 17.18 27.55
C GLY A 148 31.88 16.58 28.44
N ARG A 149 30.64 17.06 28.30
CA ARG A 149 29.45 16.29 28.69
C ARG A 149 29.70 14.86 28.22
N GLY A 150 29.86 13.93 29.16
CA GLY A 150 30.17 12.54 28.83
C GLY A 150 29.13 12.06 27.84
N VAL A 151 29.52 11.90 26.58
CA VAL A 151 28.69 11.24 25.58
C VAL A 151 28.53 9.84 26.14
N SER A 152 27.32 9.49 26.56
CA SER A 152 26.99 8.11 26.90
C SER A 152 27.39 7.27 25.69
N SER A 153 28.51 6.56 25.80
CA SER A 153 29.06 5.71 24.74
C SER A 153 28.21 4.45 24.50
N GLY A 154 27.05 4.38 25.16
CA GLY A 154 26.09 3.30 25.05
C GLY A 154 25.35 3.35 23.74
N LEU A 155 25.21 2.17 23.14
CA LEU A 155 24.31 1.91 22.03
C LEU A 155 22.89 1.78 22.60
N TRP A 156 21.91 2.48 22.02
CA TRP A 156 20.55 2.48 22.52
C TRP A 156 19.51 2.34 21.41
N ILE A 157 18.31 1.88 21.78
CA ILE A 157 17.13 1.84 20.91
C ILE A 157 15.99 2.63 21.58
N PRO A 158 15.22 3.46 20.85
CA PRO A 158 14.00 4.03 21.40
C PRO A 158 12.98 2.92 21.63
N VAL A 159 12.33 2.93 22.79
CA VAL A 159 11.29 1.97 23.17
C VAL A 159 10.00 2.71 23.44
N LEU A 160 8.98 2.44 22.64
CA LEU A 160 7.60 2.84 22.88
C LEU A 160 7.02 1.95 23.99
N ARG A 161 6.93 2.53 25.19
CA ARG A 161 6.49 1.86 26.42
C ARG A 161 4.98 1.63 26.44
N GLY A 162 4.24 2.60 25.90
CA GLY A 162 2.78 2.58 25.86
C GLY A 162 2.22 3.96 25.57
N TRP A 163 0.95 4.14 25.88
CA TRP A 163 0.25 5.41 25.68
C TRP A 163 -0.67 5.74 26.86
N ILE A 164 -0.93 7.03 27.04
CA ILE A 164 -1.87 7.58 28.03
C ILE A 164 -2.87 8.45 27.26
N PRO A 165 -4.18 8.41 27.56
CA PRO A 165 -5.12 9.35 26.98
C PRO A 165 -4.73 10.79 27.30
N ALA A 166 -4.78 11.66 26.30
CA ALA A 166 -4.40 13.07 26.47
C ALA A 166 -5.19 13.78 27.59
N ALA A 167 -6.45 13.36 27.81
CA ALA A 167 -7.29 13.89 28.87
C ALA A 167 -6.81 13.56 30.30
N GLU A 168 -5.99 12.52 30.47
CA GLU A 168 -5.49 12.07 31.77
C GLU A 168 -4.16 12.73 32.16
N VAL A 169 -3.38 13.22 31.19
CA VAL A 169 -2.03 13.79 31.43
C VAL A 169 -2.09 15.21 32.01
N GLY A 170 -3.07 16.03 31.61
CA GLY A 170 -3.20 17.43 32.02
C GLY A 170 -2.50 18.43 31.07
N GLU A 171 -2.42 19.69 31.48
CA GLU A 171 -1.87 20.78 30.62
C GLU A 171 -0.36 20.69 30.42
N ASP A 172 0.40 20.32 31.46
CA ASP A 172 1.83 20.05 31.36
C ASP A 172 2.04 18.58 31.03
N VAL A 173 2.18 18.29 29.73
CA VAL A 173 2.25 16.93 29.21
C VAL A 173 3.46 16.17 29.76
N VAL A 174 4.62 16.84 29.90
CA VAL A 174 5.84 16.19 30.37
C VAL A 174 5.71 15.85 31.85
N ALA A 175 5.34 16.83 32.68
CA ALA A 175 5.18 16.61 34.11
C ALA A 175 4.08 15.59 34.44
N GLY A 176 2.97 15.63 33.68
CA GLY A 176 1.88 14.67 33.81
C GLY A 176 2.33 13.24 33.50
N VAL A 177 3.06 13.03 32.41
CA VAL A 177 3.61 11.71 32.08
C VAL A 177 4.68 11.27 33.08
N GLU A 178 5.57 12.15 33.53
CA GLU A 178 6.57 11.80 34.55
C GLU A 178 5.94 11.34 35.87
N GLN A 179 4.77 11.91 36.22
CA GLN A 179 4.04 11.52 37.42
C GLN A 179 3.29 10.20 37.26
N LEU A 180 2.66 9.97 36.09
CA LEU A 180 1.86 8.77 35.82
C LEU A 180 2.73 7.57 35.45
N ALA A 181 3.72 7.76 34.58
CA ALA A 181 4.55 6.70 34.02
C ALA A 181 6.05 7.09 34.11
N PRO A 182 6.63 7.10 35.34
CA PRO A 182 8.04 7.37 35.52
C PRO A 182 8.91 6.34 34.78
N VAL A 183 10.14 6.72 34.45
CA VAL A 183 11.08 5.80 33.81
C VAL A 183 11.48 4.70 34.80
N PRO A 184 11.45 3.40 34.40
CA PRO A 184 11.86 2.33 35.29
C PRO A 184 13.34 2.46 35.64
N SER A 185 13.69 2.19 36.90
CA SER A 185 15.08 2.25 37.35
C SER A 185 15.78 0.89 37.27
N GLY A 186 17.03 0.87 36.78
CA GLY A 186 17.89 -0.32 36.82
C GLY A 186 17.95 -1.10 35.50
N ALA A 187 18.62 -2.26 35.57
CA ALA A 187 18.72 -3.18 34.43
C ALA A 187 17.47 -4.06 34.32
N GLY A 188 17.05 -4.33 33.08
CA GLY A 188 15.89 -5.14 32.77
C GLY A 188 15.97 -5.76 31.39
N GLU A 189 15.00 -6.63 31.10
CA GLU A 189 14.78 -7.22 29.78
C GLU A 189 13.48 -6.64 29.20
N VAL A 190 13.53 -6.19 27.95
CA VAL A 190 12.35 -5.70 27.22
C VAL A 190 12.02 -6.62 26.07
N ARG A 191 10.72 -6.81 25.83
CA ARG A 191 10.19 -7.61 24.73
C ARG A 191 9.20 -6.79 23.94
N GLY A 192 9.33 -6.87 22.62
CA GLY A 192 8.52 -6.07 21.73
C GLY A 192 8.73 -6.43 20.28
N TYR A 193 8.12 -5.66 19.40
CA TYR A 193 8.30 -5.79 17.96
C TYR A 193 8.96 -4.55 17.38
N LEU A 194 9.82 -4.76 16.40
CA LEU A 194 10.53 -3.69 15.71
C LEU A 194 9.60 -2.91 14.77
N SER A 195 9.78 -1.60 14.74
CA SER A 195 9.14 -0.70 13.80
C SER A 195 10.14 0.29 13.21
N SER A 196 9.95 0.65 11.94
CA SER A 196 10.75 1.68 11.27
C SER A 196 10.58 3.03 11.94
N ALA A 197 11.67 3.77 12.09
CA ALA A 197 11.63 5.15 12.58
C ALA A 197 10.70 6.02 11.73
N GLU A 198 10.01 6.96 12.39
CA GLU A 198 9.19 7.96 11.71
C GLU A 198 10.06 9.09 11.14
N ASP A 199 9.54 9.76 10.11
CA ASP A 199 10.13 11.01 9.64
C ASP A 199 10.11 12.06 10.76
N SER A 200 11.16 12.87 10.86
CA SER A 200 11.22 13.91 11.88
C SER A 200 10.09 14.92 11.66
N ALA A 201 9.29 15.14 12.70
CA ALA A 201 8.26 16.15 12.67
C ALA A 201 8.89 17.55 12.61
N THR A 202 8.24 18.47 11.90
CA THR A 202 8.64 19.88 11.87
C THR A 202 7.83 20.65 12.91
N GLY A 203 8.51 21.30 13.84
CA GLY A 203 7.88 22.09 14.89
C GLY A 203 8.85 22.50 15.99
N ASP A 204 8.53 23.59 16.67
CA ASP A 204 9.21 24.01 17.90
C ASP A 204 8.55 23.29 19.08
N TYR A 205 9.18 22.20 19.54
CA TYR A 205 8.72 21.45 20.69
C TYR A 205 9.45 21.89 21.97
N ALA A 206 8.74 21.84 23.10
CA ALA A 206 9.37 22.01 24.40
C ALA A 206 10.35 20.85 24.68
N PRO A 207 11.39 21.05 25.53
CA PRO A 207 12.27 19.96 25.94
C PRO A 207 11.48 18.76 26.46
N GLY A 208 11.83 17.54 26.04
CA GLY A 208 11.11 16.31 26.40
C GLY A 208 9.86 16.01 25.56
N VAL A 209 9.47 16.90 24.65
CA VAL A 209 8.34 16.69 23.72
C VAL A 209 8.88 16.53 22.30
N VAL A 210 8.39 15.52 21.58
CA VAL A 210 8.71 15.33 20.16
C VAL A 210 7.44 15.08 19.35
N GLY A 211 7.43 15.47 18.07
CA GLY A 211 6.26 15.28 17.21
C GLY A 211 6.17 13.91 16.54
N SER A 212 7.26 13.17 16.50
CA SER A 212 7.34 11.85 15.88
C SER A 212 8.45 11.00 16.52
N ILE A 213 8.35 9.68 16.38
CA ILE A 213 9.36 8.73 16.87
C ILE A 213 10.49 8.63 15.84
N SER A 214 11.25 9.71 15.69
CA SER A 214 12.35 9.80 14.74
C SER A 214 13.69 9.54 15.43
N THR A 215 14.38 8.47 15.04
CA THR A 215 15.70 8.11 15.62
C THR A 215 16.74 9.21 15.41
N ALA A 216 16.69 9.94 14.30
CA ALA A 216 17.57 11.08 14.04
C ALA A 216 17.30 12.25 14.99
N GLN A 217 16.03 12.57 15.27
CA GLN A 217 15.66 13.61 16.22
C GLN A 217 16.07 13.21 17.64
N LEU A 218 15.76 11.98 18.05
CA LEU A 218 16.11 11.46 19.37
C LEU A 218 17.63 11.34 19.56
N ALA A 219 18.40 11.08 18.51
CA ALA A 219 19.86 11.10 18.56
C ALA A 219 20.42 12.50 18.84
N ASN A 220 19.75 13.57 18.38
CA ASN A 220 20.15 14.93 18.73
C ASN A 220 19.81 15.27 20.20
N GLU A 221 18.76 14.66 20.76
CA GLU A 221 18.32 14.91 22.13
C GLU A 221 19.11 14.10 23.17
N TRP A 222 19.30 12.80 22.91
CA TRP A 222 19.94 11.88 23.87
C TRP A 222 21.41 11.60 23.58
N GLY A 223 21.91 11.92 22.38
CA GLY A 223 23.28 11.61 21.96
C GLY A 223 23.53 10.11 21.80
N GLY A 224 24.80 9.71 21.68
CA GLY A 224 25.21 8.30 21.62
C GLY A 224 24.94 7.62 20.26
N ARG A 225 25.17 6.29 20.19
CA ARG A 225 24.89 5.48 19.00
C ARG A 225 23.48 4.90 19.10
N THR A 226 22.73 4.91 18.00
CA THR A 226 21.37 4.39 17.98
C THR A 226 21.15 3.35 16.90
N TYR A 227 20.16 2.49 17.13
CA TYR A 227 19.60 1.63 16.09
C TYR A 227 18.70 2.44 15.13
N THR A 228 18.49 1.93 13.91
CA THR A 228 17.77 2.64 12.85
C THR A 228 16.25 2.51 12.89
N GLY A 229 15.70 1.90 13.94
CA GLY A 229 14.27 1.81 14.21
C GLY A 229 13.96 1.98 15.70
N PHE A 230 12.73 1.69 16.09
CA PHE A 230 12.31 1.67 17.49
C PHE A 230 11.61 0.35 17.84
N LEU A 231 11.57 0.04 19.13
CA LEU A 231 10.89 -1.12 19.68
C LEU A 231 9.54 -0.72 20.25
N VAL A 232 8.47 -1.47 19.95
CA VAL A 232 7.17 -1.30 20.61
C VAL A 232 6.95 -2.45 21.57
N LEU A 233 6.74 -2.15 22.84
CA LEU A 233 6.55 -3.20 23.85
C LEU A 233 5.29 -4.03 23.56
N GLU A 234 5.40 -5.34 23.77
CA GLU A 234 4.25 -6.25 23.63
C GLU A 234 3.24 -6.11 24.78
N ALA A 235 3.72 -5.63 25.92
CA ALA A 235 2.93 -5.28 27.09
C ALA A 235 3.55 -4.02 27.71
N ALA A 236 2.70 -3.09 28.14
CA ALA A 236 3.16 -1.93 28.90
C ALA A 236 3.97 -2.39 30.13
N ASP A 237 5.07 -1.71 30.38
CA ASP A 237 5.97 -1.98 31.51
C ASP A 237 5.54 -1.25 32.80
N ASP A 238 4.50 -0.43 32.72
CA ASP A 238 3.91 0.32 33.82
C ASP A 238 2.38 0.14 33.84
N PRO A 239 1.75 -0.07 35.02
CA PRO A 239 0.29 -0.23 35.12
C PRO A 239 -0.52 1.00 34.69
N ASP A 240 0.05 2.20 34.73
CA ASP A 240 -0.63 3.44 34.32
C ASP A 240 -0.50 3.68 32.80
N LEU A 241 0.31 2.88 32.11
CA LEU A 241 0.40 2.87 30.65
C LEU A 241 -0.58 1.87 30.03
N ARG A 242 -1.24 2.29 28.96
CA ARG A 242 -1.99 1.38 28.09
C ARG A 242 -1.04 0.79 27.05
N THR A 243 -1.15 -0.53 26.84
CA THR A 243 -0.38 -1.23 25.81
C THR A 243 -0.76 -0.71 24.43
N MET A 244 0.25 -0.49 23.57
CA MET A 244 0.01 -0.12 22.18
C MET A 244 -0.65 -1.30 21.45
N PRO A 245 -1.83 -1.12 20.82
CA PRO A 245 -2.41 -2.19 20.02
C PRO A 245 -1.42 -2.59 18.91
N PRO A 246 -1.32 -3.89 18.59
CA PRO A 246 -0.51 -4.32 17.46
C PRO A 246 -1.00 -3.59 16.20
N PRO A 247 -0.11 -3.23 15.27
CA PRO A 247 -0.49 -2.51 14.07
C PRO A 247 -1.49 -3.36 13.30
N SER A 248 -2.74 -2.91 13.31
CA SER A 248 -3.77 -3.52 12.51
C SER A 248 -3.56 -3.03 11.07
N TYR A 249 -3.51 -3.96 10.12
CA TYR A 249 -3.62 -3.63 8.69
C TYR A 249 -5.05 -3.19 8.34
N GLU A 250 -5.81 -2.74 9.34
CA GLU A 250 -7.15 -2.22 9.22
C GLU A 250 -7.07 -0.87 8.51
N ARG A 251 -7.00 -1.00 7.18
CA ARG A 251 -7.78 -0.20 6.26
C ARG A 251 -7.58 1.28 6.55
N GLU A 252 -6.46 1.80 6.05
CA GLU A 252 -6.58 3.05 5.32
C GLU A 252 -7.74 2.83 4.33
N ARG A 253 -8.93 3.32 4.69
CA ARG A 253 -10.06 3.53 3.78
C ARG A 253 -9.70 4.65 2.79
N GLY A 254 -8.44 4.79 2.41
CA GLY A 254 -8.05 5.50 1.22
C GLY A 254 -8.60 4.68 0.07
N MET A 255 -9.75 5.10 -0.48
CA MET A 255 -10.19 4.58 -1.76
C MET A 255 -8.99 4.67 -2.69
N ASN A 256 -8.52 3.52 -3.20
CA ASN A 256 -7.50 3.50 -4.22
C ASN A 256 -8.08 4.23 -5.44
N MET A 257 -7.79 5.52 -5.57
CA MET A 257 -8.38 6.42 -6.58
C MET A 257 -8.16 5.84 -7.99
N GLN A 258 -7.06 5.13 -8.21
CA GLN A 258 -6.77 4.46 -9.49
C GLN A 258 -7.82 3.40 -9.81
N ASN A 259 -8.25 2.62 -8.82
CA ASN A 259 -9.28 1.61 -8.98
C ASN A 259 -10.68 2.24 -9.14
N LEU A 260 -10.92 3.40 -8.51
CA LEU A 260 -12.13 4.19 -8.72
C LEU A 260 -12.21 4.72 -10.17
N PHE A 261 -11.12 5.25 -10.71
CA PHE A 261 -11.08 5.71 -12.10
C PHE A 261 -11.25 4.55 -13.10
N TYR A 262 -10.70 3.38 -12.83
CA TYR A 262 -10.92 2.19 -13.64
C TYR A 262 -12.38 1.73 -13.61
N ALA A 263 -13.03 1.76 -12.44
CA ALA A 263 -14.45 1.47 -12.34
C ALA A 263 -15.30 2.47 -13.16
N VAL A 264 -14.98 3.77 -13.08
CA VAL A 264 -15.65 4.82 -13.87
C VAL A 264 -15.50 4.58 -15.37
N GLU A 265 -14.33 4.14 -15.84
CA GLU A 265 -14.09 3.80 -17.25
C GLU A 265 -15.08 2.73 -17.75
N TRP A 266 -15.30 1.66 -16.97
CA TRP A 266 -16.28 0.63 -17.31
C TRP A 266 -17.72 1.15 -17.34
N PHE A 267 -18.07 2.09 -16.44
CA PHE A 267 -19.38 2.76 -16.49
C PHE A 267 -19.53 3.64 -17.75
N VAL A 268 -18.46 4.30 -18.21
CA VAL A 268 -18.46 5.07 -19.46
C VAL A 268 -18.67 4.15 -20.66
N PHE A 269 -18.02 2.99 -20.73
CA PHE A 269 -18.26 2.02 -21.81
C PHE A 269 -19.67 1.44 -21.80
N GLY A 270 -20.22 1.11 -20.63
CA GLY A 270 -21.61 0.68 -20.49
C GLY A 270 -22.60 1.75 -20.96
N GLY A 271 -22.37 3.01 -20.56
CA GLY A 271 -23.14 4.17 -21.01
C GLY A 271 -23.03 4.39 -22.52
N PHE A 272 -21.84 4.27 -23.10
CA PHE A 272 -21.62 4.38 -24.54
C PHE A 272 -22.40 3.32 -25.32
N ALA A 273 -22.41 2.07 -24.86
CA ALA A 273 -23.19 0.99 -25.48
C ALA A 273 -24.70 1.29 -25.46
N LEU A 274 -25.22 1.87 -24.38
CA LEU A 274 -26.62 2.31 -24.28
C LEU A 274 -26.93 3.48 -25.22
N VAL A 275 -26.00 4.42 -25.41
CA VAL A 275 -26.14 5.52 -26.38
C VAL A 275 -26.16 4.99 -27.81
N VAL A 276 -25.29 4.03 -28.15
CA VAL A 276 -25.29 3.38 -29.47
C VAL A 276 -26.59 2.62 -29.71
N TRP A 277 -27.10 1.89 -28.72
CA TRP A 277 -28.41 1.24 -28.81
C TRP A 277 -29.54 2.26 -29.02
N TRP A 278 -29.57 3.33 -28.23
CA TRP A 278 -30.57 4.39 -28.35
C TRP A 278 -30.55 5.04 -29.74
N ARG A 279 -29.35 5.30 -30.27
CA ARG A 279 -29.14 5.84 -31.62
C ARG A 279 -29.58 4.84 -32.69
N TRP A 280 -29.29 3.56 -32.52
CA TRP A 280 -29.73 2.50 -33.44
C TRP A 280 -31.25 2.40 -33.52
N VAL A 281 -31.94 2.45 -32.36
CA VAL A 281 -33.42 2.43 -32.29
C VAL A 281 -34.00 3.66 -32.98
N ARG A 282 -33.39 4.83 -32.77
CA ARG A 282 -33.79 6.07 -33.46
C ARG A 282 -33.61 5.96 -34.97
N ASP A 283 -32.49 5.43 -35.45
CA ASP A 283 -32.21 5.26 -36.88
C ASP A 283 -33.14 4.22 -37.53
N ASP A 284 -33.60 3.21 -36.78
CA ASP A 284 -34.65 2.26 -37.23
C ASP A 284 -36.03 2.93 -37.33
N ALA A 285 -36.37 3.81 -36.38
CA ALA A 285 -37.61 4.58 -36.42
C ALA A 285 -37.65 5.58 -37.58
N VAL A 286 -36.53 6.28 -37.87
CA VAL A 286 -36.41 7.18 -39.03
C VAL A 286 -36.60 6.41 -40.33
N ARG A 287 -35.91 5.26 -40.50
CA ARG A 287 -36.02 4.43 -41.72
C ARG A 287 -37.43 3.93 -41.96
N LYS A 288 -38.15 3.53 -40.92
CA LYS A 288 -39.57 3.11 -41.03
C LYS A 288 -40.48 4.26 -41.44
N LYS A 289 -40.24 5.46 -40.90
CA LYS A 289 -41.01 6.66 -41.24
C LYS A 289 -40.77 7.12 -42.68
N GLU A 290 -39.52 7.07 -43.13
CA GLU A 290 -39.16 7.37 -44.52
C GLU A 290 -39.75 6.35 -45.49
N ALA A 291 -39.70 5.05 -45.16
CA ALA A 291 -40.35 4.01 -45.96
C ALA A 291 -41.87 4.17 -46.02
N ALA A 292 -42.51 4.57 -44.90
CA ALA A 292 -43.95 4.85 -44.87
C ALA A 292 -44.32 6.08 -45.70
N LEU A 293 -43.53 7.16 -45.62
CA LEU A 293 -43.72 8.36 -46.44
C LEU A 293 -43.50 8.09 -47.93
N LEU A 294 -42.49 7.29 -48.30
CA LEU A 294 -42.26 6.88 -49.69
C LEU A 294 -43.39 6.00 -50.22
N ALA A 295 -43.91 5.08 -49.41
CA ALA A 295 -45.08 4.28 -49.76
C ALA A 295 -46.35 5.14 -49.91
N GLU A 296 -46.52 6.18 -49.10
CA GLU A 296 -47.63 7.13 -49.18
C GLU A 296 -47.53 8.07 -50.38
N LEU A 297 -46.30 8.41 -50.82
CA LEU A 297 -46.02 9.21 -52.01
C LEU A 297 -46.18 8.43 -53.33
N GLY A 298 -46.45 7.12 -53.29
CA GLY A 298 -46.86 6.33 -54.46
C GLY A 298 -45.75 5.99 -55.45
N GLU A 299 -44.48 6.01 -55.04
CA GLU A 299 -43.37 5.58 -55.89
C GLU A 299 -43.18 4.06 -55.74
N GLU A 300 -43.97 3.29 -56.51
CA GLU A 300 -43.78 1.85 -56.68
C GLU A 300 -42.37 1.57 -57.25
N PRO A 301 -41.64 0.56 -56.75
CA PRO A 301 -40.38 0.17 -57.35
C PRO A 301 -40.65 -0.35 -58.77
N SER A 302 -40.19 0.38 -59.78
CA SER A 302 -40.31 -0.03 -61.19
C SER A 302 -39.70 -1.41 -61.40
N GLY A 303 -40.55 -2.42 -61.58
CA GLY A 303 -40.17 -3.77 -61.98
C GLY A 303 -39.85 -3.87 -63.48
N GLU A 304 -38.77 -4.61 -63.77
CA GLU A 304 -38.33 -5.29 -65.01
C GLU A 304 -39.47 -5.95 -65.85
N PRO A 305 -39.30 -6.42 -67.13
CA PRO A 305 -38.13 -7.15 -67.69
C PRO A 305 -37.85 -7.04 -69.22
N GLY A 306 -36.75 -7.67 -69.68
CA GLY A 306 -36.49 -7.88 -71.12
C GLY A 306 -35.37 -8.89 -71.39
N GLY A 307 -35.73 -10.16 -71.59
CA GLY A 307 -34.82 -11.25 -71.90
C GLY A 307 -34.24 -11.24 -73.32
N GLY A 308 -33.09 -11.87 -73.48
CA GLY A 308 -32.46 -12.17 -74.76
C GLY A 308 -31.45 -13.31 -74.61
N ALA A 309 -31.86 -14.51 -75.00
CA ALA A 309 -31.03 -15.71 -75.09
C ALA A 309 -30.03 -15.64 -76.26
N GLY A 310 -28.88 -16.31 -76.12
CA GLY A 310 -27.97 -16.58 -77.24
C GLY A 310 -26.65 -17.21 -76.77
N GLY A 311 -26.51 -18.52 -76.99
CA GLY A 311 -25.36 -19.32 -76.54
C GLY A 311 -24.10 -19.20 -77.40
N GLY A 312 -23.05 -19.94 -77.03
CA GLY A 312 -21.87 -20.13 -77.88
C GLY A 312 -20.61 -20.59 -77.15
N ALA A 313 -20.18 -21.82 -77.46
CA ALA A 313 -19.07 -22.59 -76.90
C ALA A 313 -17.64 -22.08 -77.17
N GLY A 314 -16.68 -22.68 -76.44
CA GLY A 314 -15.25 -22.83 -76.79
C GLY A 314 -14.30 -22.14 -75.79
N GLY A 315 -13.24 -22.73 -75.24
CA GLY A 315 -12.51 -23.98 -75.47
C GLY A 315 -11.02 -23.75 -75.07
N GLY A 316 -10.36 -24.76 -74.49
CA GLY A 316 -8.90 -24.83 -74.26
C GLY A 316 -8.46 -24.50 -72.82
N ALA A 317 -8.09 -25.42 -71.93
CA ALA A 317 -7.13 -26.54 -71.97
C ALA A 317 -5.65 -26.12 -72.01
N GLY A 318 -4.95 -26.44 -70.92
CA GLY A 318 -3.50 -26.70 -70.87
C GLY A 318 -2.75 -25.88 -69.80
N THR A 319 -1.74 -26.35 -69.06
CA THR A 319 -1.08 -27.66 -68.89
C THR A 319 -0.15 -27.54 -67.67
N ARG A 320 0.10 -28.67 -66.99
CA ARG A 320 1.10 -29.01 -65.95
C ARG A 320 2.48 -28.33 -66.03
N ALA A 321 3.14 -28.16 -64.86
CA ALA A 321 4.35 -28.90 -64.40
C ALA A 321 4.95 -28.18 -63.16
N ARG A 322 5.22 -28.80 -61.98
CA ARG A 322 6.14 -29.89 -61.55
C ARG A 322 7.46 -29.35 -60.95
N GLY A 323 7.83 -29.85 -59.77
CA GLY A 323 9.15 -29.75 -59.12
C GLY A 323 9.00 -29.63 -57.59
N ALA A 324 9.04 -30.67 -56.74
CA ALA A 324 10.00 -31.76 -56.47
C ALA A 324 11.14 -31.38 -55.50
N GLY A 325 11.36 -32.25 -54.50
CA GLY A 325 12.54 -32.33 -53.62
C GLY A 325 12.19 -32.17 -52.13
N ASP A 326 11.99 -33.26 -51.37
CA ASP A 326 12.99 -34.00 -50.54
C ASP A 326 13.38 -33.22 -49.26
N GLY A 327 13.45 -33.78 -48.05
CA GLY A 327 13.43 -35.16 -47.54
C GLY A 327 14.07 -35.17 -46.13
N ALA A 328 13.80 -36.24 -45.37
CA ALA A 328 14.43 -36.67 -44.09
C ALA A 328 14.23 -35.77 -42.84
N ASP A 329 13.98 -36.28 -41.64
CA ASP A 329 13.86 -37.64 -41.07
C ASP A 329 12.96 -37.55 -39.81
#